data_AF-A0A4Z0H378-F1
#
_entry.id   AF-A0A4Z0H378-F1
#
_cell.length_a   1.000
_cell.length_b   1.000
_cell.length_c   1.000
_cell.angle_alpha   90.00
_cell.angle_beta   90.00
_cell.angle_gamma   90.00
#
_symmetry.space_group_name_H-M   'P 1'
#
loop_
_entity.id
_entity.type
_entity.pdbx_description
1 polymer ?
#
loop_
_entity_poly.entity_id
_entity_poly.type
_entity_poly.pdbx_seq_one_letter_code
_entity_poly.pdbx_strand_id
1 'polypeptide(L)'
;MDNVRYLGLKLFNLASYVYLLVTSLFLAGDFYSPGDMVYVMPSPFAFSIWGLIYLLLFLYIMKSFFADEALNEQIRKIGLWFPITMILSGTSVILGTTPSILFLSLSLVTLCVVYTNQTLAGATKFERAPFSLYLGWTSIATIVDAFVVLKANGITELFGLGELGWSVILLTVGGLIAIAFGFLQKDILYPLAFVWGYGAIFAYQENSLIRFVTGGFVIVLLFLTIFRLLRVKTYRMTA
;
A
#
# COMPACT_ATOMS: atom_id res chain seq x y z
N MET A 1 -1.30 -22.38 27.31
CA MET A 1 -0.29 -21.32 27.05
C MET A 1 -0.56 -20.57 25.75
N ASP A 2 -1.13 -21.21 24.72
CA ASP A 2 -1.37 -20.57 23.42
C ASP A 2 -2.42 -19.45 23.46
N ASN A 3 -3.50 -19.58 24.24
CA ASN A 3 -4.52 -18.53 24.36
C ASN A 3 -3.96 -17.20 24.90
N VAL A 4 -3.02 -17.25 25.85
CA VAL A 4 -2.37 -16.04 26.40
C VAL A 4 -1.46 -15.40 25.35
N ARG A 5 -0.74 -16.22 24.58
CA ARG A 5 0.13 -15.74 23.49
C ARG A 5 -0.66 -15.09 22.35
N TYR A 6 -1.80 -15.67 21.98
CA TYR A 6 -2.70 -15.08 20.98
C TYR A 6 -3.28 -13.76 21.45
N LEU A 7 -3.73 -13.70 22.70
CA LEU A 7 -4.26 -12.46 23.28
C LEU A 7 -3.20 -11.35 23.27
N GLY A 8 -1.94 -11.67 23.65
CA GLY A 8 -0.83 -10.72 23.59
C GLY A 8 -0.60 -10.14 22.19
N LEU A 9 -0.57 -11.00 21.15
CA LEU A 9 -0.44 -10.54 19.76
C LEU A 9 -1.62 -9.66 19.31
N LYS A 10 -2.86 -10.04 19.66
CA LYS A 10 -4.07 -9.28 19.30
C LYS A 10 -4.07 -7.90 19.95
N LEU A 11 -3.70 -7.82 21.23
CA LEU A 11 -3.55 -6.55 21.94
C LEU A 11 -2.43 -5.69 21.34
N PHE A 12 -1.31 -6.29 20.95
CA PHE A 12 -0.21 -5.54 20.33
C PHE A 12 -0.59 -5.01 18.93
N ASN A 13 -1.35 -5.78 18.15
CA ASN A 13 -1.94 -5.32 16.89
C ASN A 13 -2.85 -4.11 17.12
N LEU A 14 -3.74 -4.19 18.11
CA LEU A 14 -4.65 -3.09 18.46
C LEU A 14 -3.89 -1.84 18.90
N ALA A 15 -2.89 -1.98 19.77
CA ALA A 15 -2.07 -0.85 20.22
C ALA A 15 -1.29 -0.20 19.06
N SER A 16 -0.69 -1.01 18.17
CA SER A 16 0.04 -0.52 17.01
C SER A 16 -0.87 0.15 15.97
N TYR A 17 -2.10 -0.34 15.83
CA TYR A 17 -3.13 0.31 15.01
C TYR A 17 -3.55 1.67 15.57
N VAL A 18 -3.76 1.77 16.89
CA VAL A 18 -4.03 3.05 17.55
C VAL A 18 -2.86 4.01 17.36
N TYR A 19 -1.62 3.54 17.50
CA TYR A 19 -0.43 4.35 17.22
C TYR A 19 -0.42 4.88 15.77
N LEU A 20 -0.66 4.02 14.78
CA LEU A 20 -0.75 4.42 13.37
C LEU A 20 -1.83 5.48 13.13
N LEU A 21 -3.01 5.31 13.72
CA LEU A 21 -4.08 6.31 13.61
C LEU A 21 -3.70 7.63 14.25
N VAL A 22 -3.18 7.60 15.48
CA VAL A 22 -2.85 8.81 16.23
C VAL A 22 -1.77 9.60 15.51
N THR A 23 -0.71 8.92 15.07
CA THR A 23 0.37 9.53 14.31
C THR A 23 -0.13 10.14 13.00
N SER A 24 -0.95 9.40 12.24
CA SER A 24 -1.41 9.86 10.92
C SER A 24 -2.46 10.98 10.97
N LEU A 25 -3.31 11.02 12.01
CA LEU A 25 -4.43 11.97 12.08
C LEU A 25 -4.11 13.23 12.88
N PHE A 26 -3.24 13.13 13.88
CA PHE A 26 -2.99 14.23 14.83
C PHE A 26 -1.56 14.72 14.87
N LEU A 27 -0.59 13.86 14.50
CA LEU A 27 0.84 14.18 14.60
C LEU A 27 1.52 14.32 13.25
N ALA A 28 0.80 14.03 12.16
CA ALA A 28 1.31 14.19 10.82
C ALA A 28 1.68 15.66 10.60
N GLY A 29 2.93 15.89 10.20
CA GLY A 29 3.36 17.22 9.77
C GLY A 29 2.68 17.63 8.47
N ASP A 30 2.91 18.87 8.02
CA ASP A 30 2.49 19.30 6.69
C ASP A 30 3.13 18.38 5.64
N PHE A 31 2.31 17.56 4.98
CA PHE A 31 2.80 16.45 4.16
C PHE A 31 3.72 16.92 3.03
N TYR A 32 3.51 18.13 2.48
CA TYR A 32 4.33 18.71 1.41
C TYR A 32 4.20 20.24 1.40
N SER A 33 5.32 20.96 1.35
CA SER A 33 5.31 22.39 1.02
C SER A 33 5.11 22.56 -0.49
N PRO A 34 4.61 23.72 -0.98
CA PRO A 34 4.45 23.98 -2.42
C PRO A 34 5.73 23.78 -3.27
N GLY A 35 6.92 23.82 -2.64
CA GLY A 35 8.20 23.51 -3.28
C GLY A 35 8.45 22.03 -3.57
N ASP A 36 7.68 21.12 -2.98
CA ASP A 36 7.87 19.67 -3.04
C ASP A 36 7.08 19.00 -4.17
N MET A 37 6.50 19.78 -5.07
CA MET A 37 5.73 19.24 -6.22
C MET A 37 6.65 18.44 -7.13
N VAL A 38 6.53 17.11 -7.07
CA VAL A 38 7.24 16.16 -7.93
C VAL A 38 6.30 15.61 -8.99
N TYR A 39 6.84 15.15 -10.13
CA TYR A 39 6.01 14.62 -11.23
C TYR A 39 5.19 13.37 -10.87
N VAL A 40 5.55 12.67 -9.80
CA VAL A 40 4.81 11.51 -9.29
C VAL A 40 3.74 11.88 -8.24
N MET A 41 3.63 13.16 -7.86
CA MET A 41 2.73 13.60 -6.81
C MET A 41 1.26 13.38 -7.23
N PRO A 42 0.45 12.66 -6.43
CA PRO A 42 -0.98 12.51 -6.68
C PRO A 42 -1.75 13.73 -6.18
N SER A 43 -2.98 13.89 -6.67
CA SER A 43 -3.92 14.87 -6.13
C SER A 43 -4.20 14.61 -4.64
N PRO A 44 -4.45 15.64 -3.80
CA PRO A 44 -4.73 15.48 -2.37
C PRO A 44 -5.87 14.50 -2.03
N PHE A 45 -6.87 14.36 -2.92
CA PHE A 45 -7.96 13.40 -2.66
C PHE A 45 -7.47 11.95 -2.63
N ALA A 46 -6.31 11.63 -3.22
CA ALA A 46 -5.75 10.29 -3.26
C ALA A 46 -5.56 9.71 -1.85
N PHE A 47 -5.20 10.56 -0.88
CA PHE A 47 -4.97 10.16 0.51
C PHE A 47 -6.23 9.69 1.23
N SER A 48 -7.44 9.92 0.68
CA SER A 48 -8.68 9.37 1.23
C SER A 48 -8.72 7.83 1.25
N ILE A 49 -7.89 7.16 0.45
CA ILE A 49 -7.71 5.69 0.51
C ILE A 49 -7.24 5.21 1.89
N TRP A 50 -6.52 6.04 2.65
CA TRP A 50 -6.12 5.70 4.02
C TRP A 50 -7.33 5.47 4.93
N GLY A 51 -8.42 6.23 4.75
CA GLY A 51 -9.66 6.00 5.51
C GLY A 51 -10.22 4.60 5.28
N LEU A 52 -10.19 4.12 4.03
CA LEU A 52 -10.60 2.75 3.69
C LEU A 52 -9.61 1.70 4.26
N ILE A 53 -8.31 1.95 4.16
CA ILE A 53 -7.28 1.06 4.73
C ILE A 53 -7.46 0.93 6.25
N TYR A 54 -7.60 2.05 6.96
CA TYR A 54 -7.81 2.05 8.40
C TYR A 54 -9.08 1.29 8.80
N LEU A 55 -10.19 1.52 8.08
CA LEU A 55 -11.42 0.78 8.31
C LEU A 55 -11.24 -0.74 8.14
N LEU A 56 -10.61 -1.18 7.04
CA LEU A 56 -10.39 -2.60 6.80
C LEU A 56 -9.45 -3.23 7.84
N LEU A 57 -8.40 -2.52 8.25
CA LEU A 57 -7.50 -2.96 9.32
C LEU A 57 -8.23 -3.08 10.66
N PHE A 58 -9.06 -2.10 11.00
CA PHE A 58 -9.88 -2.14 12.21
C PHE A 58 -10.81 -3.36 12.20
N LEU A 59 -11.53 -3.59 11.11
CA LEU A 59 -12.43 -4.75 10.99
C LEU A 59 -11.67 -6.07 11.13
N TYR A 60 -10.48 -6.19 10.52
CA TYR A 60 -9.64 -7.38 10.66
C TYR A 60 -9.15 -7.59 12.10
N ILE A 61 -8.65 -6.53 12.75
CA ILE A 61 -8.20 -6.58 14.14
C ILE A 61 -9.37 -6.93 15.06
N MET A 62 -10.55 -6.36 14.86
CA MET A 62 -11.70 -6.70 15.70
C MET A 62 -12.19 -8.12 15.49
N LYS A 63 -12.24 -8.59 14.24
CA LYS A 63 -12.54 -10.00 13.92
C LYS A 63 -11.56 -10.94 14.62
N SER A 64 -10.29 -10.54 14.76
CA SER A 64 -9.26 -11.36 15.41
C SER A 64 -9.58 -11.73 16.87
N PHE A 65 -10.34 -10.90 17.60
CA PHE A 65 -10.74 -11.20 18.99
C PHE A 65 -11.78 -12.32 19.09
N PHE A 66 -12.54 -12.53 18.02
CA PHE A 66 -13.55 -13.60 17.90
C PHE A 66 -13.09 -14.71 16.94
N ALA A 67 -11.77 -14.81 16.71
CA ALA A 67 -11.16 -15.75 15.77
C ALA A 67 -11.35 -17.21 16.18
N ASP A 68 -11.70 -18.04 15.20
CA ASP A 68 -11.59 -19.49 15.27
C ASP A 68 -10.12 -19.94 15.22
N GLU A 69 -9.89 -21.26 15.31
CA GLU A 69 -8.54 -21.83 15.30
C GLU A 69 -7.78 -21.52 14.00
N ALA A 70 -8.48 -21.53 12.86
CA ALA A 70 -7.89 -21.22 11.56
C ALA A 70 -7.37 -19.77 11.48
N LEU A 71 -8.18 -18.80 11.92
CA LEU A 71 -7.75 -17.39 11.95
C LEU A 71 -6.68 -17.14 13.02
N ASN A 72 -6.72 -17.84 14.17
CA ASN A 72 -5.63 -17.76 15.16
C ASN A 72 -4.30 -18.26 14.58
N GLU A 73 -4.31 -19.32 13.78
CA GLU A 73 -3.12 -19.83 13.09
C GLU A 73 -2.61 -18.82 12.03
N GLN A 74 -3.49 -18.14 11.30
CA GLN A 74 -3.12 -17.03 10.41
C GLN A 74 -2.42 -15.91 11.19
N ILE A 75 -3.01 -15.45 12.30
CA ILE A 75 -2.43 -14.42 13.18
C ILE A 75 -1.06 -14.87 13.70
N ARG A 76 -0.89 -16.15 14.04
CA ARG A 76 0.38 -16.72 14.49
C ARG A 76 1.46 -16.63 13.42
N LYS A 77 1.13 -16.99 12.17
CA LYS A 77 2.05 -16.99 11.03
C LYS A 77 2.47 -15.58 10.64
N ILE A 78 1.57 -14.61 10.75
CA ILE A 78 1.93 -13.20 10.58
C ILE A 78 2.78 -12.71 11.75
N GLY A 79 2.42 -13.07 12.98
CA GLY A 79 3.18 -12.74 14.19
C GLY A 79 3.43 -11.23 14.35
N LEU A 80 4.66 -10.88 14.72
CA LEU A 80 5.06 -9.49 15.00
C LEU A 80 5.27 -8.63 13.74
N TRP A 81 5.22 -9.22 12.54
CA TRP A 81 5.40 -8.44 11.30
C TRP A 81 4.30 -7.39 11.09
N PHE A 82 3.06 -7.70 11.51
CA PHE A 82 1.95 -6.77 11.36
C PHE A 82 2.00 -5.55 12.30
N PRO A 83 2.24 -5.69 13.62
CA PRO A 83 2.39 -4.53 14.48
C PRO A 83 3.62 -3.69 14.09
N ILE A 84 4.74 -4.34 13.71
CA ILE A 84 5.94 -3.65 13.21
C ILE A 84 5.61 -2.81 11.96
N THR A 85 4.85 -3.35 11.01
CA THR A 85 4.39 -2.62 9.83
C THR A 85 3.72 -1.29 10.21
N MET A 86 2.76 -1.35 11.13
CA MET A 86 1.94 -0.19 11.54
C MET A 86 2.77 0.83 12.32
N ILE A 87 3.68 0.38 13.18
CA ILE A 87 4.61 1.26 13.89
C ILE A 87 5.51 1.99 12.88
N LEU A 88 6.16 1.26 11.96
CA LEU A 88 7.03 1.86 10.94
C LEU A 88 6.28 2.88 10.09
N SER A 89 5.05 2.56 9.67
CA SER A 89 4.21 3.46 8.87
C SER A 89 3.72 4.68 9.65
N GLY A 90 3.41 4.55 10.94
CA GLY A 90 3.05 5.70 11.77
C GLY A 90 4.25 6.60 12.04
N THR A 91 5.41 5.98 12.28
CA THR A 91 6.67 6.68 12.49
C THR A 91 7.11 7.45 11.23
N SER A 92 6.93 6.89 10.03
CA SER A 92 7.33 7.59 8.79
C SER A 92 6.59 8.91 8.59
N VAL A 93 5.37 9.05 9.10
CA VAL A 93 4.52 10.23 8.93
C VAL A 93 4.86 11.36 9.91
N ILE A 94 5.47 11.04 11.06
CA ILE A 94 5.87 12.02 12.07
C ILE A 94 7.34 12.43 11.98
N LEU A 95 8.12 11.72 11.17
CA LEU A 95 9.51 12.06 10.89
C LEU A 95 9.58 13.07 9.74
N GLY A 96 10.66 13.86 9.72
CA GLY A 96 10.95 14.73 8.57
C GLY A 96 11.17 13.93 7.28
N THR A 97 11.20 14.65 6.16
CA THR A 97 11.26 14.09 4.81
C THR A 97 12.40 13.09 4.61
N THR A 98 13.64 13.39 5.02
CA THR A 98 14.76 12.47 4.72
C THR A 98 14.66 11.13 5.48
N PRO A 99 14.31 11.08 6.79
CA PRO A 99 14.09 9.81 7.47
C PRO A 99 12.81 9.06 7.06
N SER A 100 11.76 9.73 6.55
CA SER A 100 10.46 9.09 6.26
C SER A 100 10.60 7.90 5.31
N ILE A 101 11.44 8.04 4.27
CA ILE A 101 11.62 7.00 3.24
C ILE A 101 12.18 5.70 3.78
N LEU A 102 13.07 5.75 4.78
CA LEU A 102 13.61 4.56 5.41
C LEU A 102 12.51 3.79 6.13
N PHE A 103 11.71 4.48 6.95
CA PHE A 103 10.64 3.86 7.72
C PHE A 103 9.50 3.38 6.83
N LEU A 104 9.14 4.14 5.81
CA LEU A 104 8.11 3.75 4.84
C LEU A 104 8.55 2.54 4.01
N SER A 105 9.81 2.50 3.56
CA SER A 105 10.37 1.36 2.84
C SER A 105 10.46 0.11 3.71
N LEU A 106 10.86 0.24 4.98
CA LEU A 106 10.82 -0.88 5.93
C LEU A 106 9.39 -1.34 6.21
N SER A 107 8.43 -0.41 6.31
CA SER A 107 7.00 -0.75 6.41
C SER A 107 6.56 -1.56 5.18
N LEU A 108 6.94 -1.13 3.97
CA LEU A 108 6.65 -1.86 2.72
C LEU A 108 7.22 -3.28 2.74
N VAL A 109 8.48 -3.46 3.15
CA VAL A 109 9.11 -4.78 3.25
C VAL A 109 8.37 -5.67 4.25
N THR A 110 8.04 -5.15 5.43
CA THR A 110 7.29 -5.90 6.44
C THR A 110 5.87 -6.25 5.97
N LEU A 111 5.20 -5.36 5.22
CA LEU A 111 3.94 -5.63 4.53
C LEU A 111 4.04 -6.77 3.52
N CYS A 112 5.12 -6.86 2.75
CA CYS A 112 5.37 -7.99 1.85
C CYS A 112 5.44 -9.31 2.62
N VAL A 113 6.10 -9.32 3.79
CA VAL A 113 6.18 -10.49 4.67
C VAL A 113 4.80 -10.85 5.23
N VAL A 114 4.03 -9.87 5.73
CA VAL A 114 2.67 -10.06 6.22
C VAL A 114 1.78 -10.68 5.15
N TYR A 115 1.79 -10.12 3.94
CA TYR A 115 1.00 -10.60 2.82
C TYR A 115 1.37 -12.04 2.40
N THR A 116 2.67 -12.33 2.36
CA THR A 116 3.18 -13.66 2.03
C THR A 116 2.77 -14.69 3.08
N ASN A 117 2.93 -14.36 4.36
CA ASN A 117 2.57 -15.26 5.46
C ASN A 117 1.05 -15.51 5.51
N GLN A 118 0.22 -14.51 5.21
CA GLN A 118 -1.23 -14.71 5.06
C GLN A 118 -1.55 -15.70 3.94
N THR A 119 -0.87 -15.56 2.81
CA THR A 119 -1.08 -16.43 1.65
C THR A 119 -0.68 -17.87 1.97
N LEU A 120 0.45 -18.08 2.63
CA LEU A 120 0.92 -19.39 3.11
C LEU A 120 0.09 -19.95 4.27
N ALA A 121 -0.66 -19.10 4.98
CA ALA A 121 -1.61 -19.50 5.99
C ALA A 121 -2.97 -19.95 5.42
N GLY A 122 -3.16 -19.87 4.10
CA GLY A 122 -4.44 -20.20 3.48
C GLY A 122 -5.52 -19.13 3.70
N ALA A 123 -5.12 -17.89 4.02
CA ALA A 123 -6.06 -16.81 4.24
C ALA A 123 -6.95 -16.56 3.02
N THR A 124 -8.24 -16.35 3.27
CA THR A 124 -9.20 -16.05 2.22
C THR A 124 -8.90 -14.69 1.56
N LYS A 125 -9.47 -14.45 0.37
CA LYS A 125 -9.33 -13.14 -0.29
C LYS A 125 -9.84 -11.98 0.58
N PHE A 126 -10.86 -12.23 1.39
CA PHE A 126 -11.40 -11.22 2.30
C PHE A 126 -10.45 -10.94 3.47
N GLU A 127 -9.80 -11.97 4.03
CA GLU A 127 -8.81 -11.80 5.10
C GLU A 127 -7.52 -11.12 4.61
N ARG A 128 -7.16 -11.34 3.34
CA ARG A 128 -6.03 -10.66 2.69
C ARG A 128 -6.34 -9.22 2.27
N ALA A 129 -7.63 -8.85 2.20
CA ALA A 129 -8.06 -7.55 1.67
C ALA A 129 -7.41 -6.32 2.31
N PRO A 130 -7.40 -6.15 3.65
CA PRO A 130 -6.74 -5.00 4.28
C PRO A 130 -5.26 -4.92 3.90
N PHE A 131 -4.55 -6.04 3.94
CA PHE A 131 -3.12 -6.10 3.66
C PHE A 131 -2.80 -5.88 2.19
N SER A 132 -3.66 -6.36 1.28
CA SER A 132 -3.49 -6.15 -0.15
C SER A 132 -3.63 -4.67 -0.53
N LEU A 133 -4.66 -4.01 0.00
CA LEU A 133 -4.90 -2.59 -0.30
C LEU A 133 -3.81 -1.72 0.33
N TYR A 134 -3.43 -2.03 1.58
CA TYR A 134 -2.34 -1.35 2.28
C TYR A 134 -1.01 -1.51 1.54
N LEU A 135 -0.65 -2.74 1.14
CA LEU A 135 0.59 -3.01 0.41
C LEU A 135 0.63 -2.26 -0.93
N GLY A 136 -0.49 -2.22 -1.65
CA GLY A 136 -0.61 -1.49 -2.93
C GLY A 136 -0.42 0.01 -2.76
N TRP A 137 -1.10 0.61 -1.78
CA TRP A 137 -0.96 2.04 -1.51
C TRP A 137 0.43 2.42 -1.00
N THR A 138 0.99 1.66 -0.05
CA THR A 138 2.35 1.89 0.46
C THR A 138 3.40 1.78 -0.65
N SER A 139 3.19 0.92 -1.66
CA SER A 139 4.09 0.84 -2.82
C SER A 139 4.13 2.17 -3.59
N ILE A 140 2.97 2.80 -3.83
CA ILE A 140 2.87 4.09 -4.51
C ILE A 140 3.45 5.20 -3.64
N ALA A 141 3.09 5.22 -2.35
CA ALA A 141 3.60 6.20 -1.40
C ALA A 141 5.13 6.16 -1.31
N THR A 142 5.74 4.97 -1.34
CA THR A 142 7.21 4.82 -1.35
C THR A 142 7.84 5.42 -2.61
N ILE A 143 7.20 5.28 -3.78
CA ILE A 143 7.66 5.94 -5.01
C ILE A 143 7.61 7.46 -4.83
N VAL A 144 6.48 8.01 -4.37
CA VAL A 144 6.31 9.46 -4.17
C VAL A 144 7.34 10.01 -3.18
N ASP A 145 7.46 9.36 -2.04
CA ASP A 145 8.37 9.76 -0.95
C ASP A 145 9.84 9.72 -1.40
N ALA A 146 10.22 8.77 -2.25
CA ALA A 146 11.57 8.73 -2.84
C ALA A 146 11.87 10.00 -3.67
N PHE A 147 10.94 10.45 -4.51
CA PHE A 147 11.14 11.69 -5.28
C PHE A 147 11.17 12.93 -4.40
N VAL A 148 10.32 12.98 -3.39
CA VAL A 148 10.28 14.12 -2.47
C VAL A 148 11.59 14.20 -1.69
N VAL A 149 12.13 13.08 -1.22
CA VAL A 149 13.45 13.04 -0.58
C VAL A 149 14.57 13.47 -1.53
N LEU A 150 14.59 12.97 -2.76
CA LEU A 150 15.61 13.37 -3.75
C LEU A 150 15.58 14.88 -3.98
N LYS A 151 14.38 15.44 -4.18
CA LYS A 151 14.17 16.88 -4.38
C LYS A 151 14.57 17.70 -3.16
N ALA A 152 14.17 17.28 -1.96
CA ALA A 152 14.51 17.94 -0.70
C ALA A 152 16.02 18.01 -0.45
N ASN A 153 16.79 17.04 -0.97
CA ASN A 153 18.24 17.00 -0.90
C ASN A 153 18.94 17.63 -2.13
N GLY A 154 18.19 18.32 -3.01
CA GLY A 154 18.73 18.99 -4.18
C GLY A 154 19.23 18.06 -5.29
N ILE A 155 18.85 16.79 -5.26
CA ILE A 155 19.23 15.79 -6.26
C ILE A 155 18.24 15.88 -7.42
N THR A 156 18.67 16.49 -8.52
CA THR A 156 17.86 16.74 -9.72
C THR A 156 18.09 15.73 -10.84
N GLU A 157 19.22 15.02 -10.79
CA GLU A 157 19.63 14.01 -11.77
C GLU A 157 20.12 12.74 -11.09
N LEU A 158 19.77 11.60 -11.67
CA LEU A 158 20.30 10.29 -11.31
C LEU A 158 20.72 9.59 -12.61
N PHE A 159 21.93 9.04 -12.67
CA PHE A 159 22.44 8.34 -13.85
C PHE A 159 22.28 9.12 -15.19
N GLY A 160 22.41 10.45 -15.14
CA GLY A 160 22.28 11.34 -16.31
C GLY A 160 20.84 11.57 -16.80
N LEU A 161 19.82 11.15 -16.04
CA LEU A 161 18.42 11.44 -16.31
C LEU A 161 17.87 12.38 -15.24
N GLY A 162 17.11 13.39 -15.66
CA GLY A 162 16.42 14.30 -14.74
C GLY A 162 15.16 13.71 -14.11
N GLU A 163 14.53 14.46 -13.22
CA GLU A 163 13.32 14.07 -12.46
C GLU A 163 12.21 13.46 -13.34
N LEU A 164 11.91 14.07 -14.49
CA LEU A 164 10.90 13.57 -15.42
C LEU A 164 11.23 12.16 -15.95
N GLY A 165 12.49 11.93 -16.34
CA GLY A 165 12.93 10.63 -16.85
C GLY A 165 12.79 9.53 -15.79
N TRP A 166 13.23 9.82 -14.57
CA TRP A 166 13.07 8.88 -13.44
C TRP A 166 11.62 8.64 -13.08
N SER A 167 10.79 9.69 -13.12
CA SER A 167 9.36 9.57 -12.80
C SER A 167 8.68 8.61 -13.76
N VAL A 168 8.96 8.73 -15.06
CA VAL A 168 8.44 7.80 -16.08
C VAL A 168 8.93 6.38 -15.82
N ILE A 169 10.22 6.18 -15.50
CA ILE A 169 10.77 4.85 -15.22
C ILE A 169 10.09 4.22 -14.00
N LEU A 170 10.03 4.91 -12.86
CA LEU A 170 9.47 4.35 -11.63
C LEU A 170 7.96 4.16 -11.69
N LEU A 171 7.22 5.04 -12.38
CA LEU A 171 5.79 4.81 -12.66
C LEU A 171 5.59 3.61 -13.59
N THR A 172 6.47 3.40 -14.56
CA THR A 172 6.40 2.22 -15.43
C THR A 172 6.69 0.94 -14.65
N VAL A 173 7.74 0.93 -13.84
CA VAL A 173 8.08 -0.22 -12.99
C VAL A 173 6.95 -0.51 -12.00
N GLY A 174 6.40 0.51 -11.33
CA GLY A 174 5.27 0.34 -10.41
C GLY A 174 4.03 -0.23 -11.10
N GLY A 175 3.67 0.28 -12.27
CA GLY A 175 2.57 -0.26 -13.07
C GLY A 175 2.78 -1.71 -13.48
N LEU A 176 4.00 -2.07 -13.92
CA LEU A 176 4.35 -3.46 -14.26
C LEU A 176 4.30 -4.39 -13.03
N ILE A 177 4.76 -3.92 -11.87
CA ILE A 177 4.63 -4.65 -10.60
C ILE A 177 3.16 -4.89 -10.27
N ALA A 178 2.29 -3.89 -10.43
CA ALA A 178 0.85 -4.04 -10.20
C ALA A 178 0.21 -5.09 -11.12
N ILE A 179 0.58 -5.10 -12.40
CA ILE A 179 0.14 -6.13 -13.35
C ILE A 179 0.63 -7.51 -12.90
N ALA A 180 1.94 -7.65 -12.68
CA ALA A 180 2.55 -8.92 -12.27
C ALA A 180 1.94 -9.45 -10.97
N PHE A 181 1.77 -8.59 -9.98
CA PHE A 181 1.17 -8.94 -8.69
C PHE A 181 -0.27 -9.44 -8.85
N GLY A 182 -1.08 -8.74 -9.66
CA GLY A 182 -2.45 -9.14 -9.95
C GLY A 182 -2.54 -10.55 -10.55
N PHE A 183 -1.63 -10.90 -11.45
CA PHE A 183 -1.57 -12.24 -12.06
C PHE A 183 -1.01 -13.30 -11.12
N LEU A 184 0.18 -13.05 -10.55
CA LEU A 184 0.92 -14.03 -9.75
C LEU A 184 0.22 -14.33 -8.43
N GLN A 185 -0.22 -13.30 -7.71
CA GLN A 185 -0.84 -13.45 -6.39
C GLN A 185 -2.34 -13.68 -6.45
N LYS A 186 -2.89 -13.68 -7.67
CA LYS A 186 -4.30 -13.79 -7.92
C LYS A 186 -5.12 -12.76 -7.11
N ASP A 187 -4.56 -11.57 -6.91
CA ASP A 187 -5.16 -10.46 -6.15
C ASP A 187 -5.76 -9.41 -7.09
N ILE A 188 -6.80 -8.71 -6.61
CA ILE A 188 -7.48 -7.62 -7.32
C ILE A 188 -7.31 -6.30 -6.57
N LEU A 189 -7.18 -6.31 -5.25
CA LEU A 189 -7.14 -5.09 -4.45
C LEU A 189 -5.80 -4.36 -4.55
N TYR A 190 -4.68 -5.10 -4.69
CA TYR A 190 -3.37 -4.49 -4.93
C TYR A 190 -3.35 -3.70 -6.26
N PRO A 191 -3.74 -4.28 -7.42
CA PRO A 191 -3.93 -3.52 -8.66
C PRO A 191 -4.90 -2.34 -8.54
N LEU A 192 -5.99 -2.47 -7.78
CA LEU A 192 -6.96 -1.37 -7.60
C LEU A 192 -6.39 -0.20 -6.79
N ALA A 193 -5.47 -0.44 -5.86
CA ALA A 193 -4.72 0.64 -5.20
C ALA A 193 -3.91 1.45 -6.23
N PHE A 194 -3.31 0.77 -7.22
CA PHE A 194 -2.60 1.42 -8.32
C PHE A 194 -3.54 2.17 -9.26
N VAL A 195 -4.71 1.62 -9.58
CA VAL A 195 -5.73 2.34 -10.34
C VAL A 195 -6.11 3.64 -9.64
N TRP A 196 -6.33 3.59 -8.32
CA TRP A 196 -6.65 4.77 -7.52
C TRP A 196 -5.50 5.79 -7.50
N GLY A 197 -4.29 5.35 -7.14
CA GLY A 197 -3.14 6.24 -7.03
C GLY A 197 -2.71 6.83 -8.38
N TYR A 198 -2.60 6.02 -9.43
CA TYR A 198 -2.22 6.51 -10.76
C TYR A 198 -3.33 7.36 -11.37
N GLY A 199 -4.60 7.07 -11.09
CA GLY A 199 -5.71 7.94 -11.46
C GLY A 199 -5.60 9.32 -10.80
N ALA A 200 -5.16 9.39 -9.55
CA ALA A 200 -4.96 10.65 -8.87
C ALA A 200 -3.70 11.41 -9.34
N ILE A 201 -2.63 10.72 -9.75
CA ILE A 201 -1.47 11.34 -10.42
C ILE A 201 -1.90 11.91 -11.77
N PHE A 202 -2.63 11.13 -12.58
CA PHE A 202 -3.18 11.57 -13.86
C PHE A 202 -4.06 12.82 -13.73
N ALA A 203 -4.86 12.90 -12.68
CA ALA A 203 -5.76 14.01 -12.42
C ALA A 203 -5.04 15.29 -11.94
N TYR A 204 -3.83 15.15 -11.37
CA TYR A 204 -3.09 16.27 -10.77
C TYR A 204 -2.02 16.85 -11.69
N GLN A 205 -1.36 16.00 -12.48
CA GLN A 205 -0.20 16.37 -13.26
C GLN A 205 -0.60 16.98 -14.61
N GLU A 206 0.02 18.10 -14.99
CA GLU A 206 -0.20 18.72 -16.31
C GLU A 206 0.71 18.14 -17.39
N ASN A 207 1.84 17.54 -17.00
CA ASN A 207 2.81 16.96 -17.93
C ASN A 207 2.18 15.81 -18.74
N SER A 208 2.17 15.96 -20.06
CA SER A 208 1.51 15.02 -20.98
C SER A 208 2.08 13.61 -20.92
N LEU A 209 3.39 13.45 -20.72
CA LEU A 209 4.05 12.15 -20.65
C LEU A 209 3.68 11.41 -19.36
N ILE A 210 3.67 12.11 -18.22
CA ILE A 210 3.21 11.52 -16.94
C ILE A 210 1.75 11.08 -17.03
N ARG A 211 0.88 11.94 -17.58
CA ARG A 211 -0.54 11.61 -17.79
C ARG A 211 -0.70 10.40 -18.72
N PHE A 212 0.06 10.34 -19.81
CA PHE A 212 0.02 9.22 -20.74
C PHE A 212 0.40 7.90 -20.06
N VAL A 213 1.51 7.86 -19.32
CA VAL A 213 1.98 6.66 -18.61
C VAL A 213 0.96 6.22 -17.56
N THR A 214 0.58 7.11 -16.65
CA THR A 214 -0.36 6.79 -15.56
C THR A 214 -1.74 6.41 -16.06
N GLY A 215 -2.30 7.16 -17.02
CA GLY A 215 -3.60 6.86 -17.64
C GLY A 215 -3.58 5.54 -18.40
N GLY A 216 -2.49 5.24 -19.13
CA GLY A 216 -2.31 3.97 -19.82
C GLY A 216 -2.35 2.78 -18.85
N PHE A 217 -1.59 2.84 -17.75
CA PHE A 217 -1.61 1.79 -16.73
C PHE A 217 -2.97 1.67 -16.03
N VAL A 218 -3.66 2.79 -15.75
CA VAL A 218 -5.03 2.77 -15.19
C VAL A 218 -5.97 1.98 -16.10
N ILE A 219 -5.97 2.25 -17.40
CA ILE A 219 -6.81 1.54 -18.37
C ILE A 219 -6.47 0.05 -18.41
N VAL A 220 -5.18 -0.30 -18.49
CA VAL A 220 -4.73 -1.70 -18.53
C VAL A 220 -5.12 -2.44 -17.26
N LEU A 221 -4.87 -1.87 -16.08
CA LEU A 221 -5.18 -2.49 -14.80
C LEU A 221 -6.70 -2.67 -14.60
N LEU A 222 -7.51 -1.69 -15.01
CA LEU A 222 -8.97 -1.80 -15.01
C LEU A 222 -9.44 -2.91 -15.95
N PHE A 223 -8.94 -2.94 -17.19
CA PHE A 223 -9.29 -3.97 -18.17
C PHE A 223 -8.97 -5.37 -17.64
N LEU A 224 -7.75 -5.58 -17.13
CA LEU A 224 -7.32 -6.86 -16.57
C LEU A 224 -8.16 -7.28 -15.36
N THR A 225 -8.51 -6.32 -14.49
CA THR A 225 -9.35 -6.56 -13.32
C THR A 225 -10.76 -6.98 -13.72
N ILE A 226 -11.41 -6.25 -14.63
CA ILE A 226 -12.76 -6.54 -15.12
C ILE A 226 -12.78 -7.88 -15.85
N PHE A 227 -11.85 -8.10 -16.78
CA PHE A 227 -11.74 -9.35 -17.54
C PHE A 227 -11.67 -10.57 -16.62
N ARG A 228 -10.91 -10.44 -15.54
CA ARG A 228 -10.74 -11.49 -14.55
C ARG A 228 -12.00 -11.75 -13.73
N LEU A 229 -12.70 -10.71 -13.31
CA LEU A 229 -13.98 -10.84 -12.60
C LEU A 229 -15.03 -11.55 -13.47
N LEU A 230 -15.07 -11.23 -14.77
CA LEU A 230 -15.96 -11.87 -15.72
C LEU A 230 -15.67 -13.37 -15.88
N ARG A 231 -14.39 -13.76 -16.04
CA ARG A 231 -14.02 -15.19 -16.18
C ARG A 231 -14.37 -16.02 -14.94
N VAL A 232 -14.20 -15.47 -13.74
CA VAL A 232 -14.57 -16.17 -12.48
C VAL A 232 -16.07 -16.43 -12.42
N LYS A 233 -16.90 -15.50 -12.91
CA LYS A 233 -18.36 -15.65 -12.94
C LYS A 233 -18.81 -16.71 -13.94
N THR A 234 -18.23 -16.74 -15.14
CA THR A 234 -18.57 -17.75 -16.17
C THR A 234 -18.28 -19.18 -15.74
N TYR A 235 -17.15 -19.42 -15.06
CA TYR A 235 -16.81 -20.75 -14.56
C TYR A 235 -17.80 -21.27 -13.49
N ARG A 236 -18.32 -20.37 -12.64
CA ARG A 236 -19.31 -20.74 -11.60
C ARG A 236 -20.73 -21.00 -12.12
N MET A 237 -21.04 -20.61 -13.36
CA MET A 237 -22.36 -20.86 -13.97
C MET A 237 -22.39 -22.15 -14.80
N THR A 238 -21.25 -22.78 -15.03
CA THR A 238 -21.09 -23.98 -15.87
C THR A 238 -20.70 -25.23 -15.08
N ALA A 239 -20.50 -25.10 -13.77
CA ALA A 239 -20.26 -26.17 -12.80
C ALA A 239 -21.45 -26.30 -11.86
#